data_AF-A0A0U9HBU5-F1
#
_entry.id   AF-A0A0U9HBU5-F1
#
_cell.length_a   1.000
_cell.length_b   1.000
_cell.length_c   1.000
_cell.angle_alpha   90.00
_cell.angle_beta   90.00
_cell.angle_gamma   90.00
#
_symmetry.space_group_name_H-M   'P 1'
#
loop_
_entity.id
_entity.type
_entity.pdbx_description
1 polymer ?
#
loop_
_entity_poly.entity_id
_entity_poly.type
_entity_poly.pdbx_seq_one_letter_code
_entity_poly.pdbx_strand_id
1 'polypeptide(L)'
;MARPTKWRHVEFLPDVTYFKPAGVPLRDLEEVVLTVDELEALRLKDLEGLEQEPCAERMNVSRPTFVRIINSARKKVAEALIKGKAIKIEGGTYRFVQSLKCRDCGNEWKQPQGETYNECPKCHSTNLMPIKQRRRQCRNYK
;
A
#
# COMPACT_ATOMS: atom_id res chain seq x y z
N MET A 1 20.99 -14.83 -13.83
CA MET A 1 20.56 -13.41 -13.77
C MET A 1 19.26 -13.33 -12.97
N ALA A 2 19.17 -12.45 -11.98
CA ALA A 2 17.92 -12.24 -11.25
C ALA A 2 16.89 -11.62 -12.21
N ARG A 3 15.70 -12.24 -12.33
CA ARG A 3 14.62 -11.72 -13.15
C ARG A 3 14.23 -10.32 -12.62
N PRO A 4 14.13 -9.28 -13.46
CA PRO A 4 13.67 -7.97 -13.03
C PRO A 4 12.36 -8.08 -12.26
N THR A 5 12.31 -7.47 -11.07
CA THR A 5 11.11 -7.41 -10.26
C THR A 5 10.04 -6.60 -10.99
N LYS A 6 8.90 -7.24 -11.26
CA LYS A 6 7.73 -6.51 -11.79
C LYS A 6 7.26 -5.49 -10.78
N TRP A 7 6.84 -4.31 -11.27
CA TRP A 7 6.22 -3.28 -10.46
C TRP A 7 4.92 -3.80 -9.84
N ARG A 8 4.77 -3.64 -8.52
CA ARG A 8 3.59 -4.05 -7.74
C ARG A 8 2.62 -2.89 -7.62
N HIS A 9 1.32 -3.13 -7.68
CA HIS A 9 0.34 -2.08 -7.47
C HIS A 9 0.13 -1.82 -5.98
N VAL A 10 0.03 -0.55 -5.61
CA VAL A 10 -0.27 -0.09 -4.25
C VAL A 10 -1.39 0.94 -4.32
N GLU A 11 -2.44 0.75 -3.53
CA GLU A 11 -3.61 1.63 -3.52
C GLU A 11 -3.61 2.62 -2.35
N PHE A 12 -2.64 2.49 -1.44
CA PHE A 12 -2.51 3.32 -0.24
C PHE A 12 -1.07 3.75 0.02
N LEU A 13 -0.85 5.06 0.17
CA LEU A 13 0.41 5.61 0.64
C LEU A 13 0.25 6.10 2.08
N PRO A 14 1.08 5.64 3.03
CA PRO A 14 0.98 6.07 4.41
C PRO A 14 1.51 7.50 4.58
N ASP A 15 0.76 8.34 5.30
CA ASP A 15 1.25 9.66 5.74
C ASP A 15 2.30 9.51 6.87
N VAL A 16 2.19 8.45 7.67
CA VAL A 16 3.12 8.12 8.75
C VAL A 16 4.02 6.97 8.30
N THR A 17 5.30 7.27 8.11
CA THR A 17 6.29 6.33 7.60
C THR A 17 7.22 5.78 8.68
N TYR A 18 7.00 6.12 9.94
CA TYR A 18 7.90 5.73 11.02
C TYR A 18 7.15 5.44 12.32
N PHE A 19 7.42 4.27 12.92
CA PHE A 19 6.87 3.83 14.20
C PHE A 19 8.02 3.41 15.11
N LYS A 20 7.94 3.74 16.41
CA LYS A 20 8.97 3.35 17.38
C LYS A 20 8.37 3.07 18.76
N PRO A 21 9.03 2.25 19.60
CA PRO A 21 8.70 2.16 21.02
C PRO A 21 8.75 3.52 21.72
N ALA A 22 7.82 3.73 22.65
CA ALA A 22 7.84 4.89 23.52
C ALA A 22 9.02 4.84 24.51
N GLY A 23 9.55 6.00 24.90
CA GLY A 23 10.60 6.09 25.92
C GLY A 23 12.04 5.79 25.46
N VAL A 24 12.26 5.22 24.28
CA VAL A 24 13.61 4.94 23.76
C VAL A 24 13.98 5.95 22.66
N PRO A 25 15.15 6.62 22.73
CA PRO A 25 15.65 7.49 21.66
C PRO A 25 15.90 6.70 20.37
N LEU A 26 15.65 7.32 19.21
CA LEU A 26 15.81 6.66 17.90
C LEU A 26 17.24 6.17 17.63
N ARG A 27 18.24 6.94 18.05
CA ARG A 27 19.66 6.60 17.89
C ARG A 27 20.07 5.29 18.60
N ASP A 28 19.28 4.86 19.58
CA ASP A 28 19.53 3.68 20.41
C ASP A 28 18.67 2.49 19.97
N LEU A 29 17.87 2.64 18.89
CA LEU A 29 16.98 1.62 18.37
C LEU A 29 17.52 1.01 17.09
N GLU A 30 17.49 -0.33 17.02
CA GLU A 30 17.56 -1.01 15.75
C GLU A 30 16.28 -0.76 14.94
N GLU A 31 16.41 -0.73 13.61
CA GLU A 31 15.29 -0.52 12.70
C GLU A 31 14.97 -1.78 11.89
N VAL A 32 13.69 -1.96 11.56
CA VAL A 32 13.21 -2.88 10.55
C VAL A 32 12.58 -2.08 9.42
N VAL A 33 13.07 -2.28 8.20
CA VAL A 33 12.50 -1.63 7.01
C VAL A 33 11.34 -2.46 6.47
N LEU A 34 10.13 -1.92 6.55
CA LEU A 34 8.92 -2.45 5.94
C LEU A 34 8.69 -1.74 4.60
N THR A 35 8.66 -2.45 3.48
CA THR A 35 8.49 -1.79 2.18
C THR A 35 7.04 -1.33 1.97
N VAL A 36 6.83 -0.38 1.05
CA VAL A 36 5.48 0.16 0.80
C VAL A 36 4.51 -0.90 0.30
N ASP A 37 4.98 -1.84 -0.51
CA ASP A 37 4.20 -2.97 -1.00
C ASP A 37 3.97 -4.06 0.06
N GLU A 38 4.89 -4.22 1.02
CA GLU A 38 4.66 -5.07 2.20
C GLU A 38 3.56 -4.48 3.10
N LEU A 39 3.57 -3.15 3.29
CA LEU A 39 2.50 -2.47 4.01
C LEU A 39 1.15 -2.59 3.30
N GLU A 40 1.13 -2.48 1.96
CA GLU A 40 -0.10 -2.69 1.18
C GLU A 40 -0.63 -4.13 1.35
N ALA A 41 0.25 -5.13 1.37
CA ALA A 41 -0.16 -6.51 1.60
C ALA A 41 -0.80 -6.68 3.00
N LEU A 42 -0.19 -6.10 4.05
CA LEU A 42 -0.76 -6.09 5.40
C LEU A 42 -2.13 -5.38 5.40
N ARG A 43 -2.24 -4.23 4.72
CA ARG A 43 -3.50 -3.49 4.61
C ARG A 43 -4.59 -4.35 3.97
N LEU A 44 -4.33 -4.99 2.84
CA LEU A 44 -5.32 -5.79 2.11
C LEU A 44 -5.71 -7.07 2.87
N LYS A 45 -4.72 -7.81 3.39
CA LYS A 45 -4.99 -9.11 4.02
C LYS A 45 -5.39 -9.01 5.48
N ASP A 46 -4.62 -8.26 6.27
CA ASP A 46 -4.74 -8.25 7.73
C ASP A 46 -5.65 -7.13 8.25
N LEU A 47 -5.78 -6.01 7.52
CA LEU A 47 -6.66 -4.90 7.91
C LEU A 47 -8.02 -4.92 7.20
N GLU A 48 -8.06 -5.11 5.87
CA GLU A 48 -9.31 -5.22 5.11
C GLU A 48 -9.92 -6.63 5.15
N GLY A 49 -9.17 -7.64 5.57
CA GLY A 49 -9.66 -9.01 5.70
C GLY A 49 -9.94 -9.72 4.37
N LEU A 50 -9.33 -9.28 3.27
CA LEU A 50 -9.57 -9.87 1.96
C LEU A 50 -8.97 -11.27 1.83
N GLU A 51 -9.53 -12.06 0.93
CA GLU A 51 -8.93 -13.34 0.55
C GLU A 51 -7.65 -13.17 -0.28
N GLN A 52 -6.83 -14.21 -0.30
CA GLN A 52 -5.50 -14.16 -0.91
C GLN A 52 -5.54 -13.82 -2.41
N GLU A 53 -6.54 -14.36 -3.13
CA GLU A 53 -6.67 -14.17 -4.57
C GLU A 53 -7.00 -12.72 -4.92
N PRO A 54 -8.04 -12.09 -4.31
CA PRO A 54 -8.28 -10.66 -4.46
C PRO A 54 -7.08 -9.77 -4.10
N CYS A 55 -6.31 -10.12 -3.06
CA CYS A 55 -5.13 -9.35 -2.70
C CYS A 55 -4.06 -9.39 -3.79
N ALA A 56 -3.77 -10.59 -4.31
CA ALA A 56 -2.80 -10.78 -5.38
C ALA A 56 -3.20 -10.03 -6.66
N GLU A 57 -4.49 -10.07 -7.00
CA GLU A 57 -5.06 -9.34 -8.14
C GLU A 57 -4.91 -7.83 -7.98
N ARG A 58 -5.30 -7.26 -6.82
CA ARG A 58 -5.17 -5.82 -6.55
C ARG A 58 -3.71 -5.34 -6.59
N MET A 59 -2.78 -6.14 -6.10
CA MET A 59 -1.34 -5.84 -6.15
C MET A 59 -0.68 -6.14 -7.50
N ASN A 60 -1.42 -6.67 -8.48
CA ASN A 60 -0.92 -7.08 -9.80
C ASN A 60 0.27 -8.06 -9.71
N VAL A 61 0.13 -9.08 -8.86
CA VAL A 61 1.13 -10.14 -8.65
C VAL A 61 0.50 -11.53 -8.69
N SER A 62 1.31 -12.57 -8.86
CA SER A 62 0.81 -13.94 -8.72
C SER A 62 0.50 -14.27 -7.26
N ARG A 63 -0.44 -15.21 -7.02
CA ARG A 63 -0.78 -15.68 -5.67
C ARG A 63 0.44 -16.12 -4.84
N PRO A 64 1.42 -16.89 -5.36
CA PRO A 64 2.62 -17.24 -4.61
C PRO A 64 3.50 -16.02 -4.27
N THR A 65 3.54 -15.02 -5.17
CA THR A 65 4.28 -13.78 -4.92
C THR A 65 3.64 -12.99 -3.78
N PHE A 66 2.31 -12.88 -3.77
CA PHE A 66 1.58 -12.24 -2.69
C PHE A 66 1.87 -12.91 -1.34
N VAL A 67 1.80 -14.25 -1.27
CA VAL A 67 2.12 -15.02 -0.06
C VAL A 67 3.52 -14.71 0.47
N ARG A 68 4.51 -14.62 -0.43
CA ARG A 68 5.88 -14.25 -0.04
C ARG A 68 5.96 -12.84 0.54
N ILE A 69 5.26 -11.88 -0.07
CA ILE A 69 5.23 -10.48 0.40
C ILE A 69 4.58 -10.40 1.79
N ILE A 70 3.38 -10.96 1.95
CA ILE A 70 2.65 -10.87 3.23
C ILE A 70 3.38 -11.59 4.36
N ASN A 71 4.01 -12.74 4.08
CA ASN A 71 4.79 -13.45 5.10
C ASN A 71 6.06 -12.68 5.49
N SER A 72 6.74 -12.04 4.53
CA SER A 72 7.87 -11.14 4.81
C SER A 72 7.42 -9.97 5.69
N ALA A 73 6.32 -9.31 5.33
CA ALA A 73 5.75 -8.19 6.05
C ALA A 73 5.41 -8.56 7.51
N ARG A 74 4.66 -9.65 7.70
CA ARG A 74 4.29 -10.16 9.04
C ARG A 74 5.51 -10.51 9.87
N LYS A 75 6.54 -11.14 9.28
CA LYS A 75 7.79 -11.45 9.99
C LYS A 75 8.49 -10.18 10.48
N LYS A 76 8.57 -9.15 9.63
CA LYS A 76 9.19 -7.85 9.98
C LYS A 76 8.45 -7.13 11.09
N VAL A 77 7.11 -7.09 11.01
CA VAL A 77 6.27 -6.51 12.06
C VAL A 77 6.43 -7.28 13.37
N ALA A 78 6.36 -8.62 13.33
CA ALA A 78 6.56 -9.45 14.51
C ALA A 78 7.96 -9.26 15.12
N GLU A 79 9.01 -9.20 14.29
CA GLU A 79 10.36 -8.93 14.77
C GLU A 79 10.45 -7.58 15.48
N ALA A 80 9.87 -6.53 14.91
CA ALA A 80 9.90 -5.22 15.50
C ALA A 80 9.15 -5.15 16.83
N LEU A 81 7.98 -5.78 16.91
CA LEU A 81 7.18 -5.82 18.14
C LEU A 81 7.85 -6.64 19.24
N ILE A 82 8.41 -7.81 18.92
CA ILE A 82 9.01 -8.71 19.92
C ILE A 82 10.38 -8.21 20.40
N LYS A 83 11.20 -7.66 19.49
CA LYS A 83 12.55 -7.17 19.83
C LYS A 83 12.59 -5.70 20.20
N GLY A 84 11.46 -5.00 20.19
CA GLY A 84 11.39 -3.56 20.48
C GLY A 84 12.14 -2.70 19.46
N LYS A 85 12.05 -3.02 18.17
CA LYS A 85 12.68 -2.24 17.09
C LYS A 85 11.75 -1.15 16.56
N ALA A 86 12.32 -0.12 15.97
CA ALA A 86 11.56 0.82 15.16
C ALA A 86 11.16 0.18 13.82
N ILE A 87 10.00 0.58 13.28
CA ILE A 87 9.56 0.22 11.94
C ILE A 87 9.65 1.48 11.07
N LYS A 88 10.49 1.40 10.04
CA LYS A 88 10.61 2.44 9.02
C LYS A 88 9.96 1.94 7.73
N ILE A 89 9.04 2.73 7.18
CA ILE A 89 8.33 2.40 5.95
C ILE A 89 9.00 3.12 4.78
N GLU A 90 9.74 2.39 3.96
CA GLU A 90 10.41 2.95 2.78
C GLU A 90 10.77 1.90 1.73
N GLY A 91 11.03 2.37 0.51
CA GLY A 91 11.48 1.52 -0.59
C GLY A 91 10.42 0.55 -1.12
N GLY A 92 10.91 -0.52 -1.76
CA GLY A 92 10.09 -1.44 -2.55
C GLY A 92 10.00 -1.03 -4.02
N THR A 93 9.46 -1.93 -4.86
CA THR A 93 9.25 -1.70 -6.30
C THR A 93 7.75 -1.66 -6.58
N TYR A 94 7.16 -0.47 -6.52
CA TYR A 94 5.71 -0.32 -6.60
C TYR A 94 5.28 0.88 -7.45
N ARG A 95 4.07 0.78 -8.01
CA ARG A 95 3.35 1.89 -8.65
C ARG A 95 2.11 2.19 -7.82
N PHE A 96 1.90 3.46 -7.51
CA PHE A 96 0.66 3.88 -6.89
C PHE A 96 -0.48 3.79 -7.91
N VAL A 97 -1.60 3.21 -7.51
CA VAL A 97 -2.79 3.04 -8.35
C VAL A 97 -3.94 3.79 -7.71
N GLN A 98 -4.46 4.77 -8.43
CA GLN A 98 -5.56 5.60 -7.98
C GLN A 98 -6.88 5.05 -8.53
N SER A 99 -7.90 4.96 -7.67
CA SER A 99 -9.27 4.67 -8.10
C SER A 99 -9.93 5.97 -8.56
N LEU A 100 -10.55 5.95 -9.73
CA LEU A 100 -11.24 7.06 -10.37
C LEU A 100 -12.70 6.71 -10.58
N LYS A 101 -13.54 7.76 -10.57
CA LYS A 101 -14.94 7.70 -10.92
C LYS A 101 -15.25 8.77 -11.95
N CYS A 102 -15.99 8.40 -13.00
CA CYS A 102 -16.55 9.37 -13.94
C CYS A 102 -17.83 9.99 -13.35
N ARG A 103 -17.94 11.32 -13.37
CA ARG A 103 -19.14 12.01 -12.88
C ARG A 103 -20.34 11.89 -13.82
N ASP A 104 -20.10 11.70 -15.12
CA ASP A 104 -21.18 11.72 -16.11
C ASP A 104 -21.85 10.35 -16.26
N CYS A 105 -21.09 9.25 -16.23
CA CYS A 105 -21.63 7.90 -16.39
C CYS A 105 -21.51 7.01 -15.13
N GLY A 106 -20.86 7.50 -14.08
CA GLY A 106 -20.67 6.77 -12.82
C GLY A 106 -19.64 5.63 -12.88
N ASN A 107 -18.96 5.40 -14.01
CA ASN A 107 -17.98 4.30 -14.16
C ASN A 107 -16.82 4.46 -13.18
N GLU A 108 -16.38 3.35 -12.57
CA GLU A 108 -15.26 3.31 -11.62
C GLU A 108 -14.15 2.39 -12.13
N TRP A 109 -12.90 2.86 -12.09
CA TRP A 109 -11.74 2.08 -12.53
C TRP A 109 -10.46 2.49 -11.80
N LYS A 110 -9.41 1.69 -11.96
CA LYS A 110 -8.10 1.88 -11.31
C LYS A 110 -7.04 2.13 -12.37
N GLN A 111 -6.17 3.13 -12.18
CA GLN A 111 -5.05 3.43 -13.08
C GLN A 111 -3.78 3.82 -12.30
N PRO A 112 -2.58 3.44 -12.80
CA PRO A 112 -1.32 3.88 -12.22
C PRO A 112 -1.18 5.41 -12.28
N GLN A 113 -0.68 6.01 -11.20
CA GLN A 113 -0.40 7.44 -11.14
C GLN A 113 0.72 7.81 -12.12
N GLY A 114 0.50 8.85 -12.92
CA GLY A 114 1.47 9.35 -13.91
C GLY A 114 1.16 9.02 -15.37
N GLU A 115 0.17 8.16 -15.62
CA GLU A 115 -0.44 8.02 -16.95
C GLU A 115 -1.57 9.06 -17.09
N THR A 116 -1.58 9.82 -18.19
CA THR A 116 -2.47 10.97 -18.37
C THR A 116 -3.94 10.57 -18.36
N TYR A 117 -4.71 11.11 -17.39
CA TYR A 117 -6.14 10.90 -17.24
C TYR A 117 -6.93 11.64 -18.33
N ASN A 118 -6.95 11.12 -19.55
CA ASN A 118 -7.56 11.89 -20.62
C ASN A 118 -9.06 11.65 -20.70
N GLU A 119 -9.57 10.42 -20.52
CA GLU A 119 -10.98 10.12 -20.77
C GLU A 119 -11.50 8.92 -19.96
N CYS A 120 -12.81 8.90 -19.73
CA CYS A 120 -13.52 7.75 -19.18
C CYS A 120 -13.56 6.60 -20.20
N PRO A 121 -13.17 5.37 -19.84
CA PRO A 121 -13.15 4.23 -20.77
C PRO A 121 -14.55 3.78 -21.23
N LYS A 122 -15.62 4.33 -20.62
CA LYS A 122 -17.02 3.98 -20.94
C LYS A 122 -17.74 5.04 -21.76
N CYS A 123 -17.54 6.33 -21.46
CA CYS A 123 -18.28 7.43 -22.09
C CYS A 123 -17.39 8.51 -22.70
N HIS A 124 -16.06 8.33 -22.68
CA HIS A 124 -15.07 9.28 -23.18
C HIS A 124 -15.09 10.67 -22.53
N SER A 125 -15.84 10.84 -21.44
CA SER A 125 -15.87 12.09 -20.69
C SER A 125 -14.53 12.36 -19.99
N THR A 126 -14.13 13.63 -19.95
CA THR A 126 -12.99 14.14 -19.19
C THR A 126 -13.35 14.51 -17.73
N ASN A 127 -14.62 14.39 -17.36
CA ASN A 127 -15.14 14.73 -16.02
C ASN A 127 -14.85 13.60 -15.01
N LEU A 128 -13.57 13.43 -14.70
CA LEU A 128 -13.04 12.36 -13.86
C LEU A 128 -12.75 12.87 -12.45
N MET A 129 -13.08 12.09 -11.43
CA MET A 129 -12.76 12.42 -10.05
C MET A 129 -12.08 11.25 -9.32
N PRO A 130 -11.01 11.50 -8.55
CA PRO A 130 -10.47 10.51 -7.64
C PRO A 130 -11.49 10.06 -6.59
N ILE A 131 -11.56 8.76 -6.37
CA ILE A 131 -12.28 8.18 -5.24
C ILE A 131 -11.39 8.38 -4.01
N LYS A 132 -11.73 9.37 -3.19
CA LYS A 132 -11.02 9.62 -1.93
C LYS A 132 -11.23 8.42 -1.00
N GLN A 133 -10.19 7.63 -0.78
CA GLN A 133 -10.15 6.76 0.39
C GLN A 133 -10.27 7.68 1.62
N ARG A 134 -11.27 7.41 2.48
CA ARG A 134 -11.51 8.22 3.69
C ARG A 134 -10.24 8.22 4.53
N ARG A 135 -9.49 9.33 4.51
CA ARG A 135 -8.43 9.61 5.47
C ARG A 135 -9.11 9.81 6.81
N ARG A 136 -9.14 8.78 7.65
CA ARG A 136 -9.42 8.99 9.08
C ARG A 136 -8.22 9.78 9.60
N GLN A 137 -8.32 11.11 9.58
CA GLN A 137 -7.45 11.95 10.40
C GLN A 137 -7.55 11.40 11.81
N CYS A 138 -6.48 10.79 12.30
CA CYS A 138 -6.32 10.57 13.72
C CYS A 138 -6.45 11.95 14.37
N ARG A 139 -7.56 12.21 15.06
CA ARG A 139 -7.71 13.40 15.89
C ARG A 139 -6.56 13.35 16.89
N ASN A 140 -5.68 14.33 16.84
CA ASN A 140 -4.61 14.50 17.81
C ASN A 140 -5.23 14.44 19.22
N TYR A 141 -4.93 13.37 19.96
CA TYR A 141 -5.10 13.38 21.40
C TYR A 141 -4.02 14.31 21.95
N LYS A 142 -4.47 15.44 22.50
CA LYS A 142 -3.63 16.37 23.29
C LYS A 142 -3.17 15.70 24.57
#